data_AF-A0A2U1B8V1-F1
#
_entry.id   AF-A0A2U1B8V1-F1
#
_cell.length_a   1.000
_cell.length_b   1.000
_cell.length_c   1.000
_cell.angle_alpha   90.00
_cell.angle_beta   90.00
_cell.angle_gamma   90.00
#
_symmetry.space_group_name_H-M   'P 1'
#
loop_
_entity.id
_entity.type
_entity.pdbx_description
1 polymer ?
#
loop_
_entity_poly.entity_id
_entity_poly.type
_entity_poly.pdbx_seq_one_letter_code
_entity_poly.pdbx_strand_id
1 'polypeptide(L)'
;MSKYIASIPLGDIDRIRIYINSGKLPLRQIVAQEEPDLAITGNFWLYGSYQPACPIKADGKVLATDAYHYPALIWDTGPDISMGIVPPGGACGKANYIANSAGLYQGKPETMYCKPDVRGRRGRTGWGFCGGALAFIAFPDGDGMEPEELRDYVQGLGWSDFIMGDGGRKVNYYNRATGDMVQGRDPSQNLILVYKRKRASKPDDSDKGDKPMDDITQAIMTNSDCYKAGRTIIPKGIMVHSTATPGADAQTIRSAWDRSGAEAAVHYIIDDQRTLQTLPDTCRAWHCGGAANNTHLSFEICEPQECRLIPAEWIALKRGSSGWAVQRLQMELQARGYDPKGVDGSFGPGCDAALRACQKDLGLTADGSCGPATLAKLASRDGSYLAYNPQDTAAYFEAVWGRAVALCVQLCKTCGLTAADILCHSEGYTKGIASNHADVMHWWPY
;
A
#
# COMPACT_ATOMS: atom_id res chain seq x y z
N MET A 1 16.32 7.79 -23.82
CA MET A 1 16.74 6.91 -22.71
C MET A 1 15.59 6.00 -22.38
N SER A 2 15.77 4.71 -22.67
CA SER A 2 14.84 3.67 -22.21
C SER A 2 15.05 3.50 -20.71
N LYS A 3 13.98 3.63 -19.92
CA LYS A 3 14.04 3.51 -18.46
C LYS A 3 12.90 2.63 -17.98
N TYR A 4 13.19 1.83 -16.97
CA TYR A 4 12.23 0.91 -16.37
C TYR A 4 12.15 1.22 -14.88
N ILE A 5 10.95 1.55 -14.40
CA ILE A 5 10.70 1.92 -13.02
C ILE A 5 9.49 1.12 -12.55
N ALA A 6 9.60 0.54 -11.36
CA ALA A 6 8.47 -0.12 -10.71
C ALA A 6 8.50 0.17 -9.22
N SER A 7 7.32 0.19 -8.61
CA SER A 7 7.15 0.22 -7.17
C SER A 7 6.15 -0.85 -6.76
N ILE A 8 6.42 -1.52 -5.65
CA ILE A 8 5.56 -2.58 -5.11
C ILE A 8 5.24 -2.19 -3.66
N PRO A 9 3.96 -1.95 -3.32
CA PRO A 9 3.56 -1.75 -1.93
C PRO A 9 4.04 -2.91 -1.07
N LEU A 10 4.54 -2.64 0.14
CA LEU A 10 5.08 -3.71 1.00
C LEU A 10 4.04 -4.78 1.31
N GLY A 11 2.78 -4.38 1.46
CA GLY A 11 1.66 -5.29 1.64
C GLY A 11 1.45 -6.25 0.47
N ASP A 12 1.83 -5.88 -0.76
CA ASP A 12 1.69 -6.73 -1.95
C ASP A 12 2.83 -7.74 -2.12
N ILE A 13 3.88 -7.65 -1.31
CA ILE A 13 5.04 -8.55 -1.38
C ILE A 13 4.72 -9.82 -0.59
N ASP A 14 4.84 -10.98 -1.23
CA ASP A 14 4.77 -12.27 -0.56
C ASP A 14 6.15 -12.71 -0.07
N ARG A 15 7.13 -12.63 -0.97
CA ARG A 15 8.50 -13.08 -0.71
C ARG A 15 9.49 -12.25 -1.51
N ILE A 16 10.68 -12.05 -0.95
CA ILE A 16 11.84 -11.49 -1.67
C ILE A 16 13.01 -12.44 -1.49
N ARG A 17 13.72 -12.71 -2.60
CA ARG A 17 14.86 -13.62 -2.64
C ARG A 17 16.06 -12.94 -3.27
N ILE A 18 17.24 -13.16 -2.69
CA ILE A 18 18.52 -12.93 -3.37
C ILE A 18 18.86 -14.21 -4.15
N TYR A 19 18.77 -14.16 -5.47
CA TYR A 19 19.13 -15.28 -6.33
C TYR A 19 20.61 -15.24 -6.68
N ILE A 20 21.35 -16.30 -6.35
CA ILE A 20 22.77 -16.44 -6.71
C ILE A 20 22.89 -17.26 -7.99
N ASN A 21 23.28 -16.58 -9.08
CA ASN A 21 23.33 -17.17 -10.42
C ASN A 21 24.65 -17.91 -10.67
N SER A 22 24.93 -18.97 -9.90
CA SER A 22 26.15 -19.77 -10.07
C SER A 22 26.26 -20.42 -11.45
N GLY A 23 25.11 -20.72 -12.08
CA GLY A 23 25.02 -21.30 -13.42
C GLY A 23 25.24 -20.33 -14.58
N LYS A 24 25.46 -19.02 -14.30
CA LYS A 24 25.61 -17.97 -15.33
C LYS A 24 24.45 -17.97 -16.35
N LEU A 25 23.24 -18.26 -15.87
CA LEU A 25 22.05 -18.34 -16.70
C LEU A 25 21.65 -16.95 -17.22
N PRO A 26 21.13 -16.83 -18.46
CA PRO A 26 20.50 -15.60 -18.92
C PRO A 26 19.19 -15.36 -18.14
N LEU A 27 18.79 -14.08 -17.99
CA LEU A 27 17.59 -13.68 -17.27
C LEU A 27 16.35 -14.43 -17.74
N ARG A 28 16.17 -14.61 -19.06
CA ARG A 28 15.02 -15.37 -19.59
C ARG A 28 14.88 -16.78 -19.01
N GLN A 29 16.01 -17.46 -18.75
CA GLN A 29 15.98 -18.80 -18.16
C GLN A 29 15.71 -18.72 -16.66
N ILE A 30 16.27 -17.73 -15.98
CA ILE A 30 16.00 -17.48 -14.56
C ILE A 30 14.51 -17.18 -14.36
N VAL A 31 13.92 -16.30 -15.17
CA VAL A 31 12.49 -15.96 -15.10
C VAL A 31 11.61 -17.19 -15.36
N ALA A 32 11.98 -18.03 -16.32
CA ALA A 32 11.25 -19.27 -16.59
C ALA A 32 11.36 -20.32 -15.47
N GLN A 33 12.47 -20.35 -14.73
CA GLN A 33 12.70 -21.33 -13.66
C GLN A 33 12.16 -20.87 -12.30
N GLU A 34 12.36 -19.59 -12.00
CA GLU A 34 12.06 -19.00 -10.70
C GLU A 34 10.68 -18.36 -10.65
N GLU A 35 10.11 -18.01 -11.81
CA GLU A 35 8.81 -17.35 -11.93
C GLU A 35 8.64 -16.13 -11.00
N PRO A 36 9.56 -15.16 -10.96
CA PRO A 36 9.37 -13.94 -10.19
C PRO A 36 8.27 -13.05 -10.80
N ASP A 37 7.75 -12.11 -10.02
CA ASP A 37 6.92 -11.00 -10.54
C ASP A 37 7.78 -9.82 -10.96
N LEU A 38 8.90 -9.61 -10.27
CA LEU A 38 9.93 -8.66 -10.65
C LEU A 38 11.32 -9.25 -10.40
N ALA A 39 12.24 -9.03 -11.33
CA ALA A 39 13.64 -9.39 -11.17
C ALA A 39 14.54 -8.21 -11.56
N ILE A 40 15.61 -7.97 -10.81
CA ILE A 40 16.59 -6.94 -11.15
C ILE A 40 18.00 -7.35 -10.73
N THR A 41 19.02 -6.95 -11.50
CA THR A 41 20.43 -7.15 -11.13
C THR A 41 20.75 -6.50 -9.78
N GLY A 42 21.35 -7.28 -8.87
CA GLY A 42 21.63 -6.90 -7.49
C GLY A 42 23.06 -6.41 -7.24
N ASN A 43 23.79 -7.08 -6.34
CA ASN A 43 25.07 -6.65 -5.76
C ASN A 43 26.19 -6.46 -6.81
N PHE A 44 27.16 -5.60 -6.52
CA PHE A 44 28.42 -5.52 -7.27
C PHE A 44 29.24 -6.81 -7.17
N TRP A 45 30.18 -7.00 -8.10
CA TRP A 45 31.04 -8.17 -8.13
C TRP A 45 32.49 -7.77 -8.34
N LEU A 46 33.39 -8.53 -7.69
CA LEU A 46 34.81 -8.33 -7.84
C LEU A 46 35.27 -8.81 -9.23
N TYR A 47 36.06 -7.99 -9.93
CA TYR A 47 36.58 -8.36 -11.25
C TYR A 47 37.46 -9.61 -11.17
N GLY A 48 37.24 -10.57 -12.05
CA GLY A 48 38.00 -11.83 -12.09
C GLY A 48 37.58 -12.88 -11.07
N SER A 49 36.63 -12.59 -10.16
CA SER A 49 36.03 -13.58 -9.27
C SER A 49 34.50 -13.54 -9.34
N TYR A 50 33.85 -14.67 -9.06
CA TYR A 50 32.41 -14.73 -8.89
C TYR A 50 32.09 -14.53 -7.40
N GLN A 51 32.59 -13.43 -6.81
CA GLN A 51 32.32 -13.06 -5.42
C GLN A 51 31.65 -11.67 -5.36
N PRO A 52 30.61 -11.48 -4.51
CA PRO A 52 30.00 -10.17 -4.27
C PRO A 52 31.02 -9.17 -3.70
N ALA A 53 30.93 -7.92 -4.11
CA ALA A 53 31.86 -6.86 -3.70
C ALA A 53 31.36 -6.02 -2.51
N CYS A 54 30.07 -6.10 -2.18
CA CYS A 54 29.46 -5.43 -1.04
C CYS A 54 28.78 -6.44 -0.11
N PRO A 55 28.49 -6.07 1.16
CA PRO A 55 27.83 -6.97 2.09
C PRO A 55 26.53 -7.57 1.54
N ILE A 56 26.44 -8.89 1.57
CA ILE A 56 25.24 -9.62 1.19
C ILE A 56 25.06 -10.87 2.06
N LYS A 57 23.83 -11.13 2.47
CA LYS A 57 23.39 -12.31 3.21
C LYS A 57 22.08 -12.78 2.61
N ALA A 58 22.01 -14.07 2.28
CA ALA A 58 20.85 -14.69 1.68
C ALA A 58 20.48 -15.92 2.50
N ASP A 59 19.21 -16.02 2.88
CA ASP A 59 18.63 -17.17 3.60
C ASP A 59 19.45 -17.54 4.86
N GLY A 60 19.85 -16.54 5.64
CA GLY A 60 20.65 -16.71 6.86
C GLY A 60 22.16 -16.86 6.61
N LYS A 61 22.59 -17.12 5.38
CA LYS A 61 24.00 -17.33 5.04
C LYS A 61 24.65 -16.03 4.58
N VAL A 62 25.66 -15.59 5.31
CA VAL A 62 26.50 -14.45 4.92
C VAL A 62 27.40 -14.87 3.74
N LEU A 63 27.29 -14.15 2.62
CA LEU A 63 28.04 -14.42 1.40
C LEU A 63 29.22 -13.46 1.21
N ALA A 64 29.07 -12.21 1.66
CA ALA A 64 30.14 -11.23 1.71
C ALA A 64 29.91 -10.25 2.86
N THR A 65 31.01 -9.72 3.40
CA THR A 65 31.03 -8.73 4.47
C THR A 65 32.07 -7.66 4.16
N ASP A 66 32.09 -6.60 4.96
CA ASP A 66 33.09 -5.55 4.91
C ASP A 66 33.40 -5.07 6.35
N ALA A 67 34.45 -4.29 6.52
CA ALA A 67 34.86 -3.67 7.78
C ALA A 67 34.07 -2.39 8.12
N TYR A 68 33.17 -1.95 7.24
CA TYR A 68 32.39 -0.72 7.39
C TYR A 68 30.90 -0.98 7.62
N HIS A 69 30.20 0.07 8.03
CA HIS A 69 28.74 0.08 8.09
C HIS A 69 28.15 0.39 6.71
N TYR A 70 27.11 -0.34 6.33
CA TYR A 70 26.47 -0.17 5.02
C TYR A 70 24.96 0.01 5.16
N PRO A 71 24.36 1.05 4.54
CA PRO A 71 22.94 1.05 4.24
C PRO A 71 22.60 -0.13 3.31
N ALA A 72 21.55 -0.86 3.66
CA ALA A 72 21.13 -2.07 2.98
C ALA A 72 19.61 -2.22 3.03
N LEU A 73 19.05 -2.92 2.04
CA LEU A 73 17.77 -3.57 2.26
C LEU A 73 17.98 -4.75 3.20
N ILE A 74 17.12 -4.89 4.21
CA ILE A 74 17.15 -5.96 5.21
C ILE A 74 15.75 -6.57 5.38
N TRP A 75 15.63 -7.90 5.49
CA TRP A 75 14.33 -8.58 5.64
C TRP A 75 14.43 -10.03 6.15
N ASP A 76 13.33 -10.55 6.68
CA ASP A 76 13.16 -11.97 6.99
C ASP A 76 12.18 -12.67 6.03
N THR A 77 11.04 -12.04 5.74
CA THR A 77 9.90 -12.68 5.07
C THR A 77 9.53 -12.04 3.73
N GLY A 78 9.77 -10.73 3.57
CA GLY A 78 9.39 -9.98 2.36
C GLY A 78 8.56 -8.75 2.72
N PRO A 79 7.37 -8.90 3.32
CA PRO A 79 6.57 -7.76 3.81
C PRO A 79 7.30 -6.87 4.82
N ASP A 80 8.26 -7.43 5.57
CA ASP A 80 9.05 -6.73 6.58
C ASP A 80 10.31 -6.04 6.01
N ILE A 81 10.47 -6.01 4.69
CA ILE A 81 11.63 -5.39 4.06
C ILE A 81 11.67 -3.90 4.40
N SER A 82 12.86 -3.46 4.80
CA SER A 82 13.12 -2.09 5.22
C SER A 82 14.54 -1.68 4.87
N MET A 83 14.79 -0.38 4.91
CA MET A 83 16.14 0.15 4.87
C MET A 83 16.75 0.05 6.27
N GLY A 84 17.98 -0.45 6.37
CA GLY A 84 18.70 -0.56 7.64
C GLY A 84 20.21 -0.49 7.45
N ILE A 85 20.93 -0.60 8.57
CA ILE A 85 22.40 -0.58 8.58
C ILE A 85 22.93 -1.98 8.87
N VAL A 86 23.81 -2.47 7.98
CA VAL A 86 24.59 -3.69 8.18
C VAL A 86 25.91 -3.31 8.87
N PRO A 87 26.18 -3.79 10.09
CA PRO A 87 27.44 -3.52 10.78
C PRO A 87 28.64 -4.25 10.14
N PRO A 88 29.88 -3.85 10.50
CA PRO A 88 31.08 -4.56 10.13
C PRO A 88 30.97 -6.07 10.42
N GLY A 89 31.49 -6.88 9.49
CA GLY A 89 31.40 -8.35 9.60
C GLY A 89 30.00 -8.92 9.33
N GLY A 90 29.02 -8.10 8.92
CA GLY A 90 27.70 -8.59 8.52
C GLY A 90 26.77 -8.96 9.68
N ALA A 91 27.00 -8.38 10.87
CA ALA A 91 26.27 -8.67 12.12
C ALA A 91 24.83 -8.08 12.13
N CYS A 92 24.06 -8.34 11.08
CA CYS A 92 22.64 -7.99 10.99
C CYS A 92 21.76 -9.15 11.45
N GLY A 93 20.79 -8.86 12.31
CA GLY A 93 19.85 -9.84 12.87
C GLY A 93 18.86 -10.41 11.85
N LYS A 94 18.70 -9.77 10.68
CA LYS A 94 17.82 -10.22 9.61
C LYS A 94 18.41 -11.40 8.84
N ALA A 95 17.54 -12.29 8.35
CA ALA A 95 17.94 -13.44 7.54
C ALA A 95 18.57 -13.01 6.21
N ASN A 96 18.14 -11.86 5.68
CA ASN A 96 18.61 -11.34 4.40
C ASN A 96 19.07 -9.89 4.51
N TYR A 97 20.15 -9.58 3.79
CA TYR A 97 20.49 -8.20 3.47
C TYR A 97 21.23 -8.10 2.14
N ILE A 98 21.04 -6.98 1.45
CA ILE A 98 21.82 -6.64 0.25
C ILE A 98 22.19 -5.16 0.29
N ALA A 99 23.49 -4.89 0.39
CA ALA A 99 24.08 -3.56 0.40
C ALA A 99 24.84 -3.31 -0.89
N ASN A 100 24.93 -2.05 -1.31
CA ASN A 100 25.78 -1.57 -2.40
C ASN A 100 26.13 -0.10 -2.09
N SER A 101 26.47 0.71 -3.11
CA SER A 101 26.62 2.16 -2.95
C SER A 101 25.25 2.83 -2.70
N ALA A 102 25.04 3.34 -1.49
CA ALA A 102 23.84 4.07 -1.12
C ALA A 102 23.93 5.53 -1.60
N GLY A 103 22.88 6.00 -2.27
CA GLY A 103 22.75 7.38 -2.73
C GLY A 103 21.71 8.18 -1.97
N LEU A 104 20.70 7.54 -1.38
CA LEU A 104 19.73 8.22 -0.51
C LEU A 104 19.51 7.37 0.73
N TYR A 105 19.40 8.04 1.87
CA TYR A 105 18.99 7.44 3.13
C TYR A 105 18.08 8.41 3.89
N GLN A 106 16.85 7.98 4.19
CA GLN A 106 15.85 8.79 4.92
C GLN A 106 15.62 10.19 4.32
N GLY A 107 15.53 10.25 2.99
CA GLY A 107 15.30 11.46 2.19
C GLY A 107 16.54 12.33 1.98
N LYS A 108 17.70 11.95 2.53
CA LYS A 108 18.94 12.72 2.43
C LYS A 108 19.88 12.13 1.39
N PRO A 109 20.48 12.95 0.52
CA PRO A 109 21.58 12.55 -0.34
C PRO A 109 22.78 12.03 0.44
N GLU A 110 23.20 10.83 0.09
CA GLU A 110 24.44 10.21 0.57
C GLU A 110 25.56 10.38 -0.46
N THR A 111 26.79 10.27 0.03
CA THR A 111 27.97 10.24 -0.84
C THR A 111 28.05 8.88 -1.53
N MET A 112 28.03 8.88 -2.87
CA MET A 112 28.13 7.66 -3.68
C MET A 112 29.57 7.11 -3.66
N TYR A 113 29.87 6.24 -2.69
CA TYR A 113 31.14 5.53 -2.63
C TYR A 113 31.17 4.42 -3.68
N CYS A 114 31.89 4.69 -4.77
CA CYS A 114 31.96 3.86 -5.96
C CYS A 114 33.40 3.79 -6.44
N LYS A 115 33.91 2.58 -6.69
CA LYS A 115 35.24 2.39 -7.30
C LYS A 115 35.27 2.97 -8.73
N PRO A 116 36.45 3.37 -9.26
CA PRO A 116 36.54 3.98 -10.59
C PRO A 116 35.93 3.15 -11.72
N ASP A 117 35.98 1.82 -11.62
CA ASP A 117 35.45 0.88 -12.60
C ASP A 117 33.92 0.82 -12.67
N VAL A 118 33.22 1.25 -11.60
CA VAL A 118 31.75 1.32 -11.56
C VAL A 118 31.20 2.73 -11.90
N ARG A 119 32.07 3.74 -12.06
CA ARG A 119 31.72 5.11 -12.50
C ARG A 119 31.59 5.20 -14.03
N GLY A 120 31.13 6.32 -14.57
CA GLY A 120 30.88 6.51 -16.00
C GLY A 120 29.41 6.34 -16.37
N ARG A 121 28.91 7.08 -17.37
CA ARG A 121 27.58 6.85 -17.96
C ARG A 121 27.53 5.46 -18.59
N ARG A 122 26.66 4.60 -18.04
CA ARG A 122 26.46 3.21 -18.48
C ARG A 122 25.12 2.72 -17.97
N GLY A 123 24.68 1.53 -18.39
CA GLY A 123 23.47 0.91 -17.83
C GLY A 123 23.52 0.84 -16.31
N ARG A 124 22.37 1.02 -15.65
CA ARG A 124 22.27 1.09 -14.19
C ARG A 124 21.11 0.24 -13.69
N THR A 125 21.24 -0.27 -12.48
CA THR A 125 20.10 -0.71 -11.67
C THR A 125 20.12 0.00 -10.33
N GLY A 126 19.00 -0.06 -9.61
CA GLY A 126 18.94 0.35 -8.23
C GLY A 126 17.60 0.06 -7.61
N TRP A 127 17.57 0.14 -6.29
CA TRP A 127 16.40 -0.17 -5.48
C TRP A 127 16.35 0.74 -4.25
N GLY A 128 15.18 0.86 -3.65
CA GLY A 128 14.99 1.76 -2.52
C GLY A 128 13.52 1.90 -2.14
N PHE A 129 13.17 3.03 -1.54
CA PHE A 129 11.79 3.30 -1.10
C PHE A 129 11.28 4.60 -1.71
N CYS A 130 10.02 4.58 -2.17
CA CYS A 130 9.31 5.73 -2.69
C CYS A 130 7.86 5.66 -2.21
N GLY A 131 7.40 6.66 -1.45
CA GLY A 131 6.04 6.67 -0.90
C GLY A 131 5.72 5.43 -0.03
N GLY A 132 6.72 4.86 0.66
CA GLY A 132 6.55 3.65 1.47
C GLY A 132 6.49 2.33 0.69
N ALA A 133 6.53 2.36 -0.65
CA ALA A 133 6.64 1.17 -1.50
C ALA A 133 8.10 0.83 -1.81
N LEU A 134 8.39 -0.47 -2.01
CA LEU A 134 9.69 -0.92 -2.49
C LEU A 134 9.82 -0.58 -3.98
N ALA A 135 10.79 0.25 -4.32
CA ALA A 135 10.96 0.80 -5.65
C ALA A 135 12.23 0.27 -6.34
N PHE A 136 12.16 0.14 -7.66
CA PHE A 136 13.20 -0.39 -8.53
C PHE A 136 13.38 0.50 -9.76
N ILE A 137 14.61 0.64 -10.22
CA ILE A 137 14.95 1.37 -11.42
C ILE A 137 16.01 0.64 -12.23
N ALA A 138 15.85 0.58 -13.56
CA ALA A 138 16.84 0.07 -14.48
C ALA A 138 16.96 0.93 -15.74
N PHE A 139 18.21 1.09 -16.20
CA PHE A 139 18.58 1.69 -17.47
C PHE A 139 19.40 0.65 -18.25
N PRO A 140 18.97 0.25 -19.46
CA PRO A 140 19.73 -0.68 -20.28
C PRO A 140 21.15 -0.20 -20.57
N ASP A 141 21.98 -1.14 -21.00
CA ASP A 141 23.34 -0.84 -21.42
C ASP A 141 23.38 0.21 -22.55
N GLY A 142 24.25 1.20 -22.42
CA GLY A 142 24.35 2.35 -23.33
C GLY A 142 23.42 3.54 -23.04
N ASP A 143 22.46 3.40 -22.11
CA ASP A 143 21.34 4.34 -21.96
C ASP A 143 21.19 4.93 -20.53
N GLY A 144 22.24 4.85 -19.71
CA GLY A 144 22.17 5.23 -18.29
C GLY A 144 22.94 6.49 -17.88
N MET A 145 23.14 6.62 -16.57
CA MET A 145 23.58 7.84 -15.88
C MET A 145 24.89 7.62 -15.12
N GLU A 146 25.57 8.71 -14.76
CA GLU A 146 26.55 8.68 -13.67
C GLU A 146 25.87 8.31 -12.34
N PRO A 147 26.60 7.76 -11.35
CA PRO A 147 26.02 7.39 -10.06
C PRO A 147 25.30 8.54 -9.34
N GLU A 148 25.89 9.74 -9.33
CA GLU A 148 25.31 10.93 -8.70
C GLU A 148 24.11 11.47 -9.49
N GLU A 149 24.15 11.44 -10.83
CA GLU A 149 23.00 11.79 -11.67
C GLU A 149 21.82 10.85 -11.41
N LEU A 150 22.08 9.55 -11.25
CA LEU A 150 21.05 8.56 -10.95
C LEU A 150 20.42 8.81 -9.56
N ARG A 151 21.25 9.10 -8.55
CA ARG A 151 20.78 9.48 -7.20
C ARG A 151 19.86 10.69 -7.28
N ASP A 152 20.31 11.76 -7.92
CA ASP A 152 19.56 13.02 -8.00
C ASP A 152 18.26 12.83 -8.80
N TYR A 153 18.31 11.99 -9.84
CA TYR A 153 17.13 11.60 -10.62
C TYR A 153 16.07 10.90 -9.75
N VAL A 154 16.45 9.86 -8.99
CA VAL A 154 15.46 9.16 -8.14
C VAL A 154 15.02 10.00 -6.95
N GLN A 155 15.86 10.90 -6.44
CA GLN A 155 15.46 11.88 -5.44
C GLN A 155 14.37 12.81 -5.99
N GLY A 156 14.52 13.27 -7.24
CA GLY A 156 13.50 14.06 -7.94
C GLY A 156 12.19 13.31 -8.20
N LEU A 157 12.22 11.97 -8.16
CA LEU A 157 11.01 11.13 -8.18
C LEU A 157 10.37 10.94 -6.80
N GLY A 158 10.91 11.54 -5.74
CA GLY A 158 10.38 11.43 -4.38
C GLY A 158 10.85 10.18 -3.62
N TRP A 159 11.95 9.55 -4.02
CA TRP A 159 12.49 8.40 -3.28
C TRP A 159 13.09 8.86 -1.96
N SER A 160 12.76 8.16 -0.87
CA SER A 160 13.35 8.38 0.45
C SER A 160 14.69 7.67 0.57
N ASP A 161 14.85 6.51 -0.07
CA ASP A 161 16.03 5.67 0.07
C ASP A 161 16.43 5.14 -1.29
N PHE A 162 17.73 4.98 -1.52
CA PHE A 162 18.26 4.50 -2.79
C PHE A 162 19.62 3.84 -2.62
N ILE A 163 19.74 2.64 -3.19
CA ILE A 163 20.97 1.88 -3.33
C ILE A 163 21.16 1.54 -4.81
N MET A 164 22.32 1.89 -5.35
CA MET A 164 22.66 1.62 -6.75
C MET A 164 23.19 0.19 -6.93
N GLY A 165 22.56 -0.59 -7.80
CA GLY A 165 22.94 -1.95 -8.16
C GLY A 165 24.05 -2.05 -9.21
N ASP A 166 24.49 -3.29 -9.50
CA ASP A 166 25.44 -3.58 -10.58
C ASP A 166 24.83 -3.27 -11.96
N GLY A 167 25.67 -2.81 -12.88
CA GLY A 167 25.24 -2.14 -14.10
C GLY A 167 25.97 -2.58 -15.38
N GLY A 168 25.97 -1.68 -16.36
CA GLY A 168 26.55 -1.88 -17.69
C GLY A 168 25.92 -3.06 -18.42
N ARG A 169 26.78 -3.93 -18.98
CA ARG A 169 26.36 -5.11 -19.76
C ARG A 169 25.58 -6.15 -18.97
N LYS A 170 25.53 -6.05 -17.63
CA LYS A 170 24.84 -6.99 -16.74
C LYS A 170 23.47 -6.52 -16.29
N VAL A 171 22.97 -5.40 -16.80
CA VAL A 171 21.62 -4.91 -16.44
C VAL A 171 20.59 -5.93 -16.90
N ASN A 172 20.01 -6.62 -15.92
CA ASN A 172 18.87 -7.49 -16.08
C ASN A 172 17.70 -6.87 -15.33
N TYR A 173 16.56 -6.77 -16.00
CA TYR A 173 15.31 -6.29 -15.42
C TYR A 173 14.16 -7.09 -16.01
N TYR A 174 13.23 -7.51 -15.18
CA TYR A 174 11.99 -8.15 -15.60
C TYR A 174 10.84 -7.63 -14.75
N ASN A 175 9.71 -7.34 -15.37
CA ASN A 175 8.46 -7.05 -14.69
C ASN A 175 7.32 -7.79 -15.38
N ARG A 176 6.73 -8.74 -14.66
CA ARG A 176 5.64 -9.58 -15.17
C ARG A 176 4.42 -8.76 -15.56
N ALA A 177 4.09 -7.72 -14.80
CA ALA A 177 2.86 -6.96 -14.99
C ALA A 177 2.90 -6.10 -16.27
N THR A 178 4.07 -5.58 -16.62
CA THR A 178 4.25 -4.77 -17.84
C THR A 178 4.75 -5.60 -19.03
N GLY A 179 5.23 -6.81 -18.79
CA GLY A 179 5.91 -7.63 -19.80
C GLY A 179 7.33 -7.15 -20.13
N ASP A 180 7.85 -6.16 -19.39
CA ASP A 180 9.18 -5.61 -19.63
C ASP A 180 10.25 -6.68 -19.36
N MET A 181 11.18 -6.81 -20.30
CA MET A 181 12.35 -7.67 -20.15
C MET A 181 13.58 -6.99 -20.74
N VAL A 182 14.52 -6.64 -19.87
CA VAL A 182 15.87 -6.19 -20.23
C VAL A 182 16.82 -7.33 -19.94
N GLN A 183 17.35 -7.94 -20.99
CA GLN A 183 18.37 -8.98 -20.90
C GLN A 183 19.74 -8.36 -21.11
N GLY A 184 20.58 -8.40 -20.08
CA GLY A 184 21.98 -8.00 -20.16
C GLY A 184 22.76 -8.89 -21.13
N ARG A 185 23.79 -8.30 -21.76
CA ARG A 185 24.74 -9.02 -22.62
C ARG A 185 25.57 -10.04 -21.83
N ASP A 186 25.84 -9.73 -20.57
CA ASP A 186 26.51 -10.63 -19.63
C ASP A 186 25.50 -11.13 -18.57
N PRO A 187 25.61 -12.40 -18.13
CA PRO A 187 24.85 -12.89 -16.98
C PRO A 187 25.17 -12.07 -15.72
N SER A 188 24.14 -11.57 -15.05
CA SER A 188 24.29 -11.01 -13.71
C SER A 188 24.52 -12.15 -12.72
N GLN A 189 25.41 -11.93 -11.78
CA GLN A 189 25.84 -12.97 -10.87
C GLN A 189 24.92 -13.11 -9.65
N ASN A 190 24.17 -12.06 -9.29
CA ASN A 190 22.98 -12.18 -8.45
C ASN A 190 21.86 -11.26 -8.93
N LEU A 191 20.64 -11.59 -8.52
CA LEU A 191 19.44 -10.79 -8.73
C LEU A 191 18.64 -10.67 -7.44
N ILE A 192 17.91 -9.56 -7.31
CA ILE A 192 16.79 -9.47 -6.39
C ILE A 192 15.56 -9.96 -7.15
N LEU A 193 14.91 -11.00 -6.62
CA LEU A 193 13.66 -11.55 -7.15
C LEU A 193 12.54 -11.20 -6.16
N VAL A 194 11.49 -10.56 -6.64
CA VAL A 194 10.29 -10.23 -5.86
C VAL A 194 9.14 -11.08 -6.35
N TYR A 195 8.45 -11.70 -5.40
CA TYR A 195 7.23 -12.46 -5.59
C TYR A 195 6.12 -11.65 -4.93
N LYS A 196 5.15 -11.25 -5.74
CA LYS A 196 3.96 -10.58 -5.24
C LYS A 196 3.02 -11.63 -4.69
N ARG A 197 2.23 -11.24 -3.70
CA ARG A 197 1.12 -12.08 -3.26
C ARG A 197 0.25 -12.36 -4.47
N LYS A 198 0.06 -13.65 -4.74
CA LYS A 198 -0.91 -14.10 -5.73
C LYS A 198 -2.27 -13.60 -5.27
N ARG A 199 -2.69 -12.45 -5.78
CA ARG A 199 -4.11 -12.11 -5.85
C ARG A 199 -4.73 -13.21 -6.71
N ALA A 200 -5.86 -13.78 -6.30
CA ALA A 200 -6.56 -14.77 -7.11
C ALA A 200 -6.66 -14.24 -8.55
N SER A 201 -5.99 -14.90 -9.49
CA SER A 201 -6.02 -14.52 -10.89
C SER A 201 -7.37 -14.94 -11.45
N LYS A 202 -8.13 -13.98 -12.01
CA LYS A 202 -9.25 -14.27 -12.90
C LYS A 202 -8.80 -15.25 -14.01
N PRO A 203 -9.66 -16.19 -14.45
CA PRO A 203 -9.40 -16.97 -15.67
C PRO A 203 -9.43 -16.09 -16.92
N ASP A 204 -8.74 -16.56 -17.97
CA ASP A 204 -8.69 -16.03 -19.34
C ASP A 204 -10.07 -15.63 -19.90
N ASP A 205 -10.15 -14.45 -20.51
CA ASP A 205 -11.36 -13.72 -20.92
C ASP A 205 -11.81 -14.08 -22.35
N SER A 206 -11.37 -15.24 -22.86
CA SER A 206 -11.60 -15.67 -24.25
C SER A 206 -12.86 -16.52 -24.47
N ASP A 207 -13.69 -16.75 -23.45
CA ASP A 207 -14.95 -17.48 -23.62
C ASP A 207 -16.16 -16.78 -22.97
N LYS A 208 -17.13 -16.43 -23.81
CA LYS A 208 -18.38 -15.77 -23.41
C LYS A 208 -19.22 -16.74 -22.58
N GLY A 209 -19.29 -16.46 -21.28
CA GLY A 209 -20.34 -16.95 -20.39
C GLY A 209 -20.19 -16.27 -19.05
N ASP A 210 -21.24 -15.60 -18.57
CA ASP A 210 -21.35 -15.10 -17.20
C ASP A 210 -20.83 -16.15 -16.20
N LYS A 211 -19.63 -15.96 -15.65
CA LYS A 211 -19.12 -16.76 -14.53
C LYS A 211 -19.37 -15.99 -13.22
N PRO A 212 -20.06 -16.60 -12.22
CA PRO A 212 -20.26 -16.00 -10.90
C PRO A 212 -18.94 -15.88 -10.10
N MET A 213 -18.97 -15.07 -9.04
CA MET A 213 -17.87 -14.86 -8.10
C MET A 213 -17.58 -16.15 -7.30
N ASP A 214 -16.39 -16.74 -7.44
CA ASP A 214 -15.99 -17.92 -6.65
C ASP A 214 -15.41 -17.57 -5.25
N ASP A 215 -15.19 -16.29 -4.89
CA ASP A 215 -14.41 -15.92 -3.69
C ASP A 215 -15.17 -15.14 -2.58
N ILE A 216 -16.48 -15.38 -2.38
CA ILE A 216 -17.16 -14.89 -1.16
C ILE A 216 -16.72 -15.77 0.02
N THR A 217 -16.00 -15.19 0.97
CA THR A 217 -15.58 -15.90 2.18
C THR A 217 -16.66 -15.82 3.25
N GLN A 218 -17.15 -16.96 3.72
CA GLN A 218 -18.11 -16.99 4.83
C GLN A 218 -17.41 -16.73 6.17
N ALA A 219 -17.87 -15.72 6.88
CA ALA A 219 -17.37 -15.30 8.19
C ALA A 219 -18.54 -14.90 9.10
N ILE A 220 -19.55 -15.78 9.18
CA ILE A 220 -20.84 -15.51 9.85
C ILE A 220 -20.63 -15.04 11.30
N MET A 221 -21.32 -13.96 11.67
CA MET A 221 -21.24 -13.33 12.99
C MET A 221 -22.16 -14.04 14.00
N THR A 222 -21.83 -15.28 14.36
CA THR A 222 -22.66 -16.13 15.22
C THR A 222 -22.79 -15.64 16.67
N ASN A 223 -21.90 -14.73 17.11
CA ASN A 223 -21.96 -14.11 18.43
C ASN A 223 -22.79 -12.82 18.47
N SER A 224 -23.11 -12.23 17.32
CA SER A 224 -23.97 -11.04 17.21
C SER A 224 -25.41 -11.33 17.66
N ASP A 225 -25.99 -10.39 18.41
CA ASP A 225 -27.40 -10.49 18.83
C ASP A 225 -28.35 -10.39 17.63
N CYS A 226 -27.93 -9.73 16.54
CA CYS A 226 -28.67 -9.70 15.28
C CYS A 226 -28.84 -11.10 14.68
N TYR A 227 -27.75 -11.87 14.60
CA TYR A 227 -27.78 -13.25 14.09
C TYR A 227 -28.61 -14.15 15.02
N LYS A 228 -28.36 -14.05 16.34
CA LYS A 228 -29.04 -14.86 17.36
C LYS A 228 -30.55 -14.61 17.45
N ALA A 229 -31.02 -13.43 17.05
CA ALA A 229 -32.45 -13.13 17.00
C ALA A 229 -33.22 -14.04 16.02
N GLY A 230 -32.54 -14.71 15.07
CA GLY A 230 -33.13 -15.72 14.19
C GLY A 230 -34.22 -15.19 13.26
N ARG A 231 -34.31 -13.86 13.09
CA ARG A 231 -35.30 -13.23 12.22
C ARG A 231 -34.88 -13.35 10.77
N THR A 232 -35.84 -13.61 9.90
CA THR A 232 -35.62 -13.76 8.46
C THR A 232 -36.28 -12.69 7.61
N ILE A 233 -35.81 -12.56 6.37
CA ILE A 233 -36.33 -11.65 5.34
C ILE A 233 -36.49 -12.39 4.01
N ILE A 234 -37.30 -11.80 3.13
CA ILE A 234 -37.26 -12.07 1.69
C ILE A 234 -36.69 -10.79 1.06
N PRO A 235 -35.48 -10.83 0.48
CA PRO A 235 -34.87 -9.64 -0.12
C PRO A 235 -35.74 -8.99 -1.20
N LYS A 236 -35.82 -7.66 -1.14
CA LYS A 236 -36.51 -6.78 -2.11
C LYS A 236 -35.62 -5.66 -2.63
N GLY A 237 -34.37 -5.61 -2.17
CA GLY A 237 -33.40 -4.58 -2.55
C GLY A 237 -32.05 -4.82 -1.89
N ILE A 238 -31.08 -3.99 -2.27
CA ILE A 238 -29.71 -4.00 -1.73
C ILE A 238 -29.41 -2.60 -1.22
N MET A 239 -28.88 -2.51 0.00
CA MET A 239 -28.44 -1.25 0.59
C MET A 239 -26.92 -1.20 0.73
N VAL A 240 -26.32 -0.19 0.11
CA VAL A 240 -24.89 0.06 0.11
C VAL A 240 -24.54 1.05 1.23
N HIS A 241 -23.53 0.68 2.00
CA HIS A 241 -22.98 1.47 3.10
C HIS A 241 -21.48 1.67 2.92
N SER A 242 -20.94 2.66 3.64
CA SER A 242 -19.51 2.87 3.83
C SER A 242 -19.21 2.72 5.31
N THR A 243 -18.08 2.13 5.67
CA THR A 243 -17.78 1.87 7.08
C THR A 243 -17.58 3.13 7.90
N ALA A 244 -17.31 4.30 7.26
CA ALA A 244 -16.94 5.56 7.91
C ALA A 244 -15.80 5.36 8.94
N THR A 245 -14.96 4.34 8.69
CA THR A 245 -13.86 3.94 9.56
C THR A 245 -12.60 3.75 8.70
N PRO A 246 -12.02 4.84 8.17
CA PRO A 246 -10.81 4.77 7.34
C PRO A 246 -9.68 3.97 7.98
N GLY A 247 -9.19 2.95 7.27
CA GLY A 247 -8.09 2.08 7.67
C GLY A 247 -8.52 0.75 8.32
N ALA A 248 -9.82 0.55 8.60
CA ALA A 248 -10.33 -0.72 9.10
C ALA A 248 -10.69 -1.67 7.95
N ASP A 249 -10.07 -2.85 7.95
CA ASP A 249 -10.35 -3.91 6.96
C ASP A 249 -11.65 -4.69 7.29
N ALA A 250 -12.09 -5.55 6.37
CA ALA A 250 -13.38 -6.23 6.50
C ALA A 250 -13.43 -7.14 7.74
N GLN A 251 -12.30 -7.77 8.09
CA GLN A 251 -12.20 -8.62 9.28
C GLN A 251 -12.28 -7.82 10.57
N THR A 252 -11.68 -6.63 10.62
CA THR A 252 -11.74 -5.73 11.78
C THR A 252 -13.17 -5.32 12.07
N ILE A 253 -13.92 -4.88 11.04
CA ILE A 253 -15.34 -4.52 11.18
C ILE A 253 -16.18 -5.72 11.60
N ARG A 254 -16.01 -6.87 10.91
CA ARG A 254 -16.69 -8.12 11.27
C ARG A 254 -16.46 -8.50 12.73
N SER A 255 -15.23 -8.37 13.21
CA SER A 255 -14.86 -8.76 14.58
C SER A 255 -15.43 -7.80 15.63
N ALA A 256 -15.56 -6.50 15.30
CA ALA A 256 -16.19 -5.51 16.16
C ALA A 256 -17.70 -5.74 16.35
N TRP A 257 -18.36 -6.33 15.33
CA TRP A 257 -19.80 -6.61 15.32
C TRP A 257 -20.18 -8.03 15.73
N ASP A 258 -19.24 -8.98 15.71
CA ASP A 258 -19.45 -10.35 16.19
C ASP A 258 -19.33 -10.47 17.72
N ARG A 259 -20.18 -9.73 18.43
CA ARG A 259 -20.28 -9.75 19.89
C ARG A 259 -21.69 -9.42 20.35
N SER A 260 -22.00 -9.77 21.59
CA SER A 260 -23.23 -9.30 22.23
C SER A 260 -23.16 -7.77 22.48
N GLY A 261 -24.30 -7.10 22.37
CA GLY A 261 -24.44 -5.66 22.45
C GLY A 261 -23.91 -4.90 21.22
N ALA A 262 -23.61 -5.58 20.12
CA ALA A 262 -23.39 -4.91 18.84
C ALA A 262 -24.73 -4.39 18.29
N GLU A 263 -24.80 -3.11 17.94
CA GLU A 263 -26.01 -2.45 17.45
C GLU A 263 -26.14 -2.46 15.92
N ALA A 264 -25.10 -2.92 15.23
CA ALA A 264 -25.03 -2.99 13.78
C ALA A 264 -24.66 -4.39 13.30
N ALA A 265 -25.23 -4.80 12.17
CA ALA A 265 -24.85 -6.00 11.45
C ALA A 265 -25.30 -5.91 9.99
N VAL A 266 -24.43 -6.32 9.07
CA VAL A 266 -24.70 -6.36 7.62
C VAL A 266 -24.52 -7.78 7.07
N HIS A 267 -24.97 -8.00 5.84
CA HIS A 267 -24.82 -9.30 5.17
C HIS A 267 -23.42 -9.49 4.61
N TYR A 268 -22.82 -8.40 4.10
CA TYR A 268 -21.48 -8.46 3.52
C TYR A 268 -20.60 -7.28 3.92
N ILE A 269 -19.29 -7.50 3.95
CA ILE A 269 -18.29 -6.44 4.11
C ILE A 269 -17.22 -6.63 3.04
N ILE A 270 -16.89 -5.55 2.33
CA ILE A 270 -15.94 -5.56 1.21
C ILE A 270 -14.74 -4.68 1.56
N ASP A 271 -13.55 -5.24 1.43
CA ASP A 271 -12.28 -4.49 1.38
C ASP A 271 -11.55 -4.74 0.05
N ASP A 272 -10.34 -4.20 -0.12
CA ASP A 272 -9.54 -4.36 -1.33
C ASP A 272 -9.03 -5.79 -1.56
N GLN A 273 -9.14 -6.66 -0.57
CA GLN A 273 -8.65 -8.04 -0.57
C GLN A 273 -9.79 -9.06 -0.75
N ARG A 274 -10.98 -8.82 -0.20
CA ARG A 274 -12.03 -9.85 -0.07
C ARG A 274 -13.44 -9.28 0.08
N THR A 275 -14.42 -10.15 -0.17
CA THR A 275 -15.82 -9.99 0.22
C THR A 275 -16.14 -11.00 1.32
N LEU A 276 -16.45 -10.54 2.53
CA LEU A 276 -16.89 -11.38 3.63
C LEU A 276 -18.42 -11.45 3.67
N GLN A 277 -18.99 -12.65 3.69
CA GLN A 277 -20.40 -12.84 4.08
C GLN A 277 -20.47 -12.98 5.60
N THR A 278 -21.13 -12.04 6.25
CA THR A 278 -21.21 -11.91 7.71
C THR A 278 -22.56 -12.30 8.29
N LEU A 279 -23.61 -12.37 7.47
CA LEU A 279 -24.90 -12.96 7.80
C LEU A 279 -25.43 -13.79 6.62
N PRO A 280 -26.25 -14.84 6.84
CA PRO A 280 -26.97 -15.50 5.77
C PRO A 280 -27.90 -14.53 5.03
N ASP A 281 -28.08 -14.70 3.72
CA ASP A 281 -28.94 -13.83 2.88
C ASP A 281 -30.42 -13.82 3.28
N THR A 282 -30.83 -14.81 4.06
CA THR A 282 -32.19 -14.88 4.60
C THR A 282 -32.31 -14.19 5.95
N CYS A 283 -31.23 -13.73 6.57
CA CYS A 283 -31.24 -13.14 7.90
C CYS A 283 -31.68 -11.67 7.86
N ARG A 284 -32.36 -11.20 8.89
CA ARG A 284 -32.69 -9.78 9.05
C ARG A 284 -31.53 -9.01 9.68
N ALA A 285 -30.76 -8.30 8.87
CA ALA A 285 -29.69 -7.39 9.30
C ALA A 285 -30.19 -6.18 10.13
N TRP A 286 -29.28 -5.59 10.91
CA TRP A 286 -29.46 -4.33 11.64
C TRP A 286 -28.52 -3.29 11.02
N HIS A 287 -28.86 -2.79 9.82
CA HIS A 287 -27.93 -2.01 9.02
C HIS A 287 -28.33 -0.54 8.83
N CYS A 288 -29.63 -0.23 8.77
CA CYS A 288 -30.09 1.09 8.33
C CYS A 288 -31.06 1.80 9.28
N GLY A 289 -31.32 1.21 10.46
CA GLY A 289 -32.23 1.81 11.46
C GLY A 289 -33.70 1.98 11.04
N GLY A 290 -34.10 1.55 9.83
CA GLY A 290 -35.43 1.78 9.27
C GLY A 290 -36.14 0.51 8.78
N ALA A 291 -37.23 0.69 8.02
CA ALA A 291 -38.02 -0.41 7.47
C ALA A 291 -37.21 -1.32 6.54
N ALA A 292 -36.16 -0.78 5.89
CA ALA A 292 -35.28 -1.53 5.00
C ALA A 292 -34.54 -2.69 5.69
N ASN A 293 -34.32 -2.63 7.01
CA ASN A 293 -33.79 -3.77 7.77
C ASN A 293 -34.59 -5.06 7.55
N ASN A 294 -35.89 -4.97 7.25
CA ASN A 294 -36.78 -6.12 7.05
C ASN A 294 -36.90 -6.56 5.58
N THR A 295 -36.22 -5.89 4.65
CA THR A 295 -36.44 -6.08 3.21
C THR A 295 -35.18 -6.02 2.36
N HIS A 296 -34.08 -5.44 2.84
CA HIS A 296 -32.87 -5.25 2.03
C HIS A 296 -31.74 -6.16 2.51
N LEU A 297 -31.01 -6.73 1.55
CA LEU A 297 -29.65 -7.16 1.80
C LEU A 297 -28.78 -5.92 1.97
N SER A 298 -27.67 -6.03 2.67
CA SER A 298 -26.83 -4.88 3.00
C SER A 298 -25.36 -5.24 2.99
N PHE A 299 -24.55 -4.28 2.54
CA PHE A 299 -23.11 -4.44 2.64
C PHE A 299 -22.39 -3.14 2.95
N GLU A 300 -21.28 -3.27 3.65
CA GLU A 300 -20.33 -2.20 3.94
C GLU A 300 -19.17 -2.23 2.96
N ILE A 301 -18.78 -1.04 2.51
CA ILE A 301 -17.53 -0.79 1.81
C ILE A 301 -16.52 -0.25 2.83
N CYS A 302 -15.43 -0.99 3.06
CA CYS A 302 -14.30 -0.52 3.85
C CYS A 302 -13.57 0.62 3.15
N GLU A 303 -12.93 1.47 3.94
CA GLU A 303 -12.21 2.64 3.44
C GLU A 303 -10.71 2.56 3.69
N PRO A 304 -9.84 2.96 2.74
CA PRO A 304 -8.41 3.02 2.97
C PRO A 304 -8.11 4.12 3.99
N GLN A 305 -6.96 4.01 4.66
CA GLN A 305 -6.59 4.91 5.76
C GLN A 305 -6.54 6.38 5.33
N GLU A 306 -6.19 6.64 4.08
CA GLU A 306 -6.05 7.95 3.45
C GLU A 306 -7.37 8.71 3.36
N CYS A 307 -8.52 8.01 3.31
CA CYS A 307 -9.83 8.66 3.36
C CYS A 307 -10.04 9.47 4.63
N ARG A 308 -9.24 9.20 5.68
CA ARG A 308 -9.20 10.03 6.89
C ARG A 308 -8.84 11.50 6.64
N LEU A 309 -8.24 11.82 5.49
CA LEU A 309 -7.91 13.18 5.04
C LEU A 309 -9.05 13.87 4.29
N ILE A 310 -10.09 13.14 3.90
CA ILE A 310 -11.29 13.72 3.26
C ILE A 310 -12.00 14.60 4.30
N PRO A 311 -12.43 15.83 3.94
CA PRO A 311 -13.09 16.72 4.89
C PRO A 311 -14.31 16.12 5.61
N ALA A 312 -15.08 15.27 4.92
CA ALA A 312 -16.24 14.57 5.48
C ALA A 312 -15.84 13.55 6.58
N GLU A 313 -14.66 12.94 6.45
CA GLU A 313 -14.11 11.95 7.38
C GLU A 313 -13.17 12.58 8.44
N TRP A 314 -13.03 13.91 8.41
CA TRP A 314 -12.07 14.59 9.26
C TRP A 314 -12.58 14.79 10.70
N ILE A 315 -12.15 13.91 11.59
CA ILE A 315 -12.30 14.13 13.03
C ILE A 315 -11.19 15.09 13.51
N ALA A 316 -11.59 16.17 14.20
CA ALA A 316 -10.66 17.19 14.67
C ALA A 316 -9.55 16.61 15.55
N LEU A 317 -8.30 16.93 15.21
CA LEU A 317 -7.14 16.53 16.01
C LEU A 317 -6.84 17.58 17.06
N LYS A 318 -6.54 17.15 18.29
CA LYS A 318 -6.18 18.03 19.41
C LYS A 318 -5.32 17.27 20.40
N ARG A 319 -4.84 17.94 21.44
CA ARG A 319 -4.04 17.30 22.49
C ARG A 319 -4.72 16.03 23.02
N GLY A 320 -3.95 14.94 23.08
CA GLY A 320 -4.45 13.60 23.44
C GLY A 320 -4.91 12.74 22.26
N SER A 321 -5.12 13.31 21.07
CA SER A 321 -5.28 12.53 19.83
C SER A 321 -4.01 11.75 19.52
N SER A 322 -4.16 10.60 18.86
CA SER A 322 -3.04 9.79 18.39
C SER A 322 -3.35 9.10 17.05
N GLY A 323 -2.32 8.52 16.44
CA GLY A 323 -2.43 7.69 15.24
C GLY A 323 -1.98 8.38 13.95
N TRP A 324 -2.28 7.73 12.82
CA TRP A 324 -1.77 8.10 11.49
C TRP A 324 -2.07 9.56 11.10
N ALA A 325 -3.29 10.05 11.34
CA ALA A 325 -3.66 11.43 11.01
C ALA A 325 -2.84 12.47 11.83
N VAL A 326 -2.43 12.13 13.06
CA VAL A 326 -1.55 12.98 13.86
C VAL A 326 -0.13 12.99 13.28
N GLN A 327 0.38 11.86 12.80
CA GLN A 327 1.68 11.80 12.10
C GLN A 327 1.66 12.72 10.87
N ARG A 328 0.61 12.62 10.05
CA ARG A 328 0.42 13.50 8.87
C ARG A 328 0.38 14.98 9.25
N LEU A 329 -0.29 15.34 10.34
CA LEU A 329 -0.29 16.71 10.86
C LEU A 329 1.12 17.15 11.33
N GLN A 330 1.84 16.31 12.06
CA GLN A 330 3.19 16.61 12.53
C GLN A 330 4.17 16.81 11.36
N MET A 331 4.08 15.95 10.32
CA MET A 331 4.84 16.12 9.08
C MET A 331 4.50 17.44 8.38
N GLU A 332 3.22 17.80 8.31
CA GLU A 332 2.78 19.06 7.70
C GLU A 332 3.26 20.29 8.49
N LEU A 333 3.23 20.24 9.81
CA LEU A 333 3.77 21.30 10.67
C LEU A 333 5.30 21.44 10.47
N GLN A 334 6.02 20.32 10.41
CA GLN A 334 7.47 20.31 10.17
C GLN A 334 7.82 20.84 8.79
N ALA A 335 7.08 20.45 7.75
CA ALA A 335 7.26 20.96 6.38
C ALA A 335 7.03 22.47 6.27
N ARG A 336 6.22 23.04 7.17
CA ARG A 336 5.97 24.48 7.29
C ARG A 336 6.94 25.20 8.23
N GLY A 337 7.91 24.49 8.80
CA GLY A 337 8.94 25.06 9.68
C GLY A 337 8.57 25.14 11.16
N TYR A 338 7.45 24.55 11.58
CA TYR A 338 7.09 24.44 12.99
C TYR A 338 7.61 23.12 13.57
N ASP A 339 8.13 23.14 14.80
CA ASP A 339 8.67 21.94 15.44
C ASP A 339 7.64 21.31 16.39
N PRO A 340 6.94 20.23 15.97
CA PRO A 340 6.00 19.50 16.83
C PRO A 340 6.68 18.66 17.92
N LYS A 341 8.02 18.68 18.01
CA LYS A 341 8.86 17.83 18.87
C LYS A 341 8.88 16.36 18.46
N GLY A 342 8.80 16.10 17.15
CA GLY A 342 8.87 14.77 16.55
C GLY A 342 7.63 14.42 15.72
N VAL A 343 7.76 13.34 14.94
CA VAL A 343 6.67 12.74 14.16
C VAL A 343 6.43 11.33 14.71
N ASP A 344 5.76 11.27 15.85
CA ASP A 344 5.52 10.03 16.62
C ASP A 344 4.05 9.59 16.57
N GLY A 345 3.16 10.40 16.01
CA GLY A 345 1.73 10.15 15.98
C GLY A 345 1.03 10.40 17.29
N SER A 346 1.66 11.11 18.23
CA SER A 346 1.07 11.49 19.51
C SER A 346 0.90 13.00 19.57
N PHE A 347 -0.33 13.47 19.77
CA PHE A 347 -0.62 14.90 19.86
C PHE A 347 -0.33 15.39 21.28
N GLY A 348 0.97 15.57 21.58
CA GLY A 348 1.47 16.10 22.84
C GLY A 348 1.55 17.63 22.90
N PRO A 349 2.09 18.20 24.01
CA PRO A 349 2.24 19.65 24.18
C PRO A 349 3.09 20.33 23.10
N GLY A 350 4.11 19.64 22.56
CA GLY A 350 4.94 20.15 21.47
C GLY A 350 4.14 20.36 20.18
N CYS A 351 3.34 19.36 19.79
CA CYS A 351 2.45 19.43 18.64
C CYS A 351 1.37 20.52 18.80
N ASP A 352 0.79 20.67 20.00
CA ASP A 352 -0.17 21.75 20.30
C ASP A 352 0.45 23.14 20.15
N ALA A 353 1.64 23.35 20.70
CA ALA A 353 2.36 24.62 20.57
C ALA A 353 2.68 24.94 19.10
N ALA A 354 3.18 23.95 18.35
CA ALA A 354 3.48 24.07 16.92
C ALA A 354 2.21 24.41 16.11
N LEU A 355 1.09 23.72 16.38
CA LEU A 355 -0.17 23.98 15.69
C LEU A 355 -0.69 25.38 15.97
N ARG A 356 -0.68 25.85 17.22
CA ARG A 356 -1.14 27.21 17.56
C ARG A 356 -0.31 28.29 16.90
N ALA A 357 1.01 28.11 16.84
CA ALA A 357 1.90 29.01 16.12
C ALA A 357 1.55 29.04 14.63
N CYS A 358 1.38 27.87 14.00
CA CYS A 358 0.98 27.76 12.60
C CYS A 358 -0.38 28.40 12.32
N GLN A 359 -1.39 28.16 13.18
CA GLN A 359 -2.71 28.76 13.06
C GLN A 359 -2.63 30.30 13.12
N LYS A 360 -1.87 30.85 14.07
CA LYS A 360 -1.68 32.30 14.21
C LYS A 360 -1.07 32.91 12.95
N ASP A 361 -0.02 32.29 12.39
CA ASP A 361 0.67 32.78 11.21
C ASP A 361 -0.19 32.66 9.94
N LEU A 362 -1.10 31.70 9.90
CA LEU A 362 -2.06 31.50 8.80
C LEU A 362 -3.35 32.32 8.95
N GLY A 363 -3.46 33.15 9.98
CA GLY A 363 -4.63 33.99 10.25
C GLY A 363 -5.87 33.21 10.72
N LEU A 364 -5.68 32.01 11.27
CA LEU A 364 -6.72 31.19 11.87
C LEU A 364 -6.82 31.46 13.38
N THR A 365 -7.95 31.06 13.98
CA THR A 365 -8.07 30.98 15.44
C THR A 365 -7.05 29.97 15.98
N ALA A 366 -6.14 30.42 16.83
CA ALA A 366 -5.08 29.59 17.44
C ALA A 366 -5.61 28.75 18.62
N ASP A 367 -6.63 27.93 18.38
CA ASP A 367 -7.31 27.11 19.38
C ASP A 367 -6.60 25.79 19.70
N GLY A 368 -5.55 25.44 18.97
CA GLY A 368 -4.78 24.20 19.15
C GLY A 368 -5.57 22.95 18.73
N SER A 369 -6.62 23.13 17.94
CA SER A 369 -7.38 22.06 17.32
C SER A 369 -7.28 22.15 15.80
N CYS A 370 -6.83 21.07 15.18
CA CYS A 370 -6.90 20.93 13.74
C CYS A 370 -8.31 20.46 13.36
N GLY A 371 -9.28 21.36 13.41
CA GLY A 371 -10.63 21.15 12.87
C GLY A 371 -10.70 21.36 11.35
N PRO A 372 -11.89 21.23 10.72
CA PRO A 372 -12.03 21.29 9.26
C PRO A 372 -11.47 22.57 8.60
N ALA A 373 -11.65 23.74 9.23
CA ALA A 373 -11.10 24.99 8.70
C ALA A 373 -9.56 25.01 8.72
N THR A 374 -8.97 24.49 9.81
CA THR A 374 -7.51 24.33 9.94
C THR A 374 -7.01 23.30 8.92
N LEU A 375 -7.67 22.15 8.79
CA LEU A 375 -7.34 21.14 7.77
C LEU A 375 -7.32 21.76 6.38
N ALA A 376 -8.39 22.43 5.96
CA ALA A 376 -8.50 23.01 4.62
C ALA A 376 -7.37 24.00 4.32
N LYS A 377 -7.00 24.83 5.31
CA LYS A 377 -5.89 25.79 5.17
C LYS A 377 -4.52 25.10 5.12
N LEU A 378 -4.34 24.01 5.88
CA LEU A 378 -3.09 23.26 5.88
C LEU A 378 -2.92 22.39 4.62
N ALA A 379 -4.01 21.79 4.15
CA ALA A 379 -4.07 20.96 2.95
C ALA A 379 -3.80 21.75 1.65
N SER A 380 -3.99 23.08 1.65
CA SER A 380 -3.80 23.92 0.46
C SER A 380 -2.33 24.17 0.07
N ARG A 381 -1.36 23.63 0.82
CA ARG A 381 0.06 23.72 0.44
C ARG A 381 0.34 22.69 -0.65
N ASP A 382 1.11 23.09 -1.67
CA ASP A 382 1.57 22.13 -2.66
C ASP A 382 2.42 21.02 -2.00
N GLY A 383 2.11 19.77 -2.31
CA GLY A 383 2.65 18.59 -1.63
C GLY A 383 2.30 18.50 -0.13
N SER A 384 1.13 18.99 0.28
CA SER A 384 0.67 18.90 1.68
C SER A 384 0.54 17.45 2.13
N TYR A 385 1.00 17.16 3.35
CA TYR A 385 0.74 15.87 4.00
C TYR A 385 -0.71 15.76 4.50
N LEU A 386 -1.52 16.80 4.38
CA LEU A 386 -2.94 16.76 4.78
C LEU A 386 -3.89 16.83 3.59
N ALA A 387 -3.39 16.92 2.36
CA ALA A 387 -4.21 16.80 1.17
C ALA A 387 -4.50 15.32 0.87
N TYR A 388 -5.78 15.01 0.62
CA TYR A 388 -6.17 13.73 0.04
C TYR A 388 -5.85 13.73 -1.46
N ASN A 389 -5.24 12.64 -1.93
CA ASN A 389 -4.91 12.43 -3.33
C ASN A 389 -5.57 11.12 -3.81
N PRO A 390 -6.61 11.17 -4.65
CA PRO A 390 -7.34 9.97 -5.10
C PRO A 390 -6.43 8.92 -5.74
N GLN A 391 -5.35 9.35 -6.39
CA GLN A 391 -4.36 8.52 -7.06
C GLN A 391 -3.62 7.60 -6.08
N ASP A 392 -3.42 8.03 -4.84
CA ASP A 392 -2.80 7.22 -3.80
C ASP A 392 -3.70 6.03 -3.41
N THR A 393 -5.02 6.18 -3.59
CA THR A 393 -6.04 5.17 -3.25
C THR A 393 -6.69 4.51 -4.46
N ALA A 394 -6.29 4.85 -5.69
CA ALA A 394 -6.99 4.42 -6.90
C ALA A 394 -7.07 2.89 -7.01
N ALA A 395 -5.97 2.19 -6.70
CA ALA A 395 -5.95 0.72 -6.71
C ALA A 395 -6.89 0.10 -5.67
N TYR A 396 -7.03 0.73 -4.49
CA TYR A 396 -7.97 0.29 -3.45
C TYR A 396 -9.41 0.48 -3.94
N PHE A 397 -9.72 1.66 -4.46
CA PHE A 397 -11.06 1.98 -4.95
C PHE A 397 -11.48 1.04 -6.08
N GLU A 398 -10.64 0.82 -7.09
CA GLU A 398 -10.91 -0.11 -8.19
C GLU A 398 -11.19 -1.54 -7.69
N ALA A 399 -10.43 -1.99 -6.69
CA ALA A 399 -10.57 -3.32 -6.11
C ALA A 399 -11.90 -3.47 -5.34
N VAL A 400 -12.30 -2.45 -4.59
CA VAL A 400 -13.57 -2.45 -3.85
C VAL A 400 -14.75 -2.28 -4.80
N TRP A 401 -14.67 -1.34 -5.76
CA TRP A 401 -15.69 -1.11 -6.77
C TRP A 401 -15.98 -2.37 -7.58
N GLY A 402 -14.94 -3.04 -8.07
CA GLY A 402 -15.10 -4.29 -8.82
C GLY A 402 -15.80 -5.39 -8.00
N ARG A 403 -15.49 -5.50 -6.70
CA ARG A 403 -16.15 -6.46 -5.79
C ARG A 403 -17.60 -6.08 -5.49
N ALA A 404 -17.88 -4.81 -5.24
CA ALA A 404 -19.21 -4.30 -4.98
C ALA A 404 -20.13 -4.52 -6.19
N VAL A 405 -19.66 -4.19 -7.40
CA VAL A 405 -20.40 -4.46 -8.65
C VAL A 405 -20.67 -5.95 -8.81
N ALA A 406 -19.66 -6.79 -8.63
CA ALA A 406 -19.81 -8.25 -8.76
C ALA A 406 -20.81 -8.82 -7.74
N LEU A 407 -20.73 -8.39 -6.47
CA LEU A 407 -21.67 -8.78 -5.42
C LEU A 407 -23.09 -8.35 -5.78
N CYS A 408 -23.29 -7.09 -6.17
CA CYS A 408 -24.59 -6.58 -6.60
C CYS A 408 -25.18 -7.38 -7.76
N VAL A 409 -24.39 -7.71 -8.79
CA VAL A 409 -24.84 -8.54 -9.92
C VAL A 409 -25.28 -9.92 -9.44
N GLN A 410 -24.50 -10.56 -8.55
CA GLN A 410 -24.85 -11.87 -8.00
C GLN A 410 -26.14 -11.82 -7.19
N LEU A 411 -26.27 -10.86 -6.27
CA LEU A 411 -27.46 -10.69 -5.43
C LEU A 411 -28.69 -10.35 -6.26
N CYS A 412 -28.55 -9.55 -7.31
CA CYS A 412 -29.63 -9.29 -8.25
C CYS A 412 -30.11 -10.57 -8.94
N LYS A 413 -29.19 -11.41 -9.41
CA LYS A 413 -29.53 -12.71 -10.02
C LYS A 413 -30.21 -13.66 -9.04
N THR A 414 -29.69 -13.79 -7.82
CA THR A 414 -30.21 -14.76 -6.84
C THR A 414 -31.52 -14.33 -6.19
N CYS A 415 -31.73 -13.02 -6.01
CA CYS A 415 -32.93 -12.48 -5.38
C CYS A 415 -33.99 -11.98 -6.38
N GLY A 416 -33.71 -12.02 -7.68
CA GLY A 416 -34.62 -11.49 -8.70
C GLY A 416 -34.74 -9.96 -8.67
N LEU A 417 -33.65 -9.27 -8.35
CA LEU A 417 -33.57 -7.82 -8.28
C LEU A 417 -32.90 -7.25 -9.54
N THR A 418 -32.98 -5.93 -9.68
CA THR A 418 -32.36 -5.16 -10.76
C THR A 418 -31.49 -4.05 -10.19
N ALA A 419 -30.74 -3.36 -11.06
CA ALA A 419 -29.95 -2.19 -10.65
C ALA A 419 -30.81 -1.07 -10.02
N ALA A 420 -32.11 -0.99 -10.32
CA ALA A 420 -33.02 0.00 -9.73
C ALA A 420 -33.36 -0.30 -8.26
N ASP A 421 -33.07 -1.51 -7.79
CA ASP A 421 -33.31 -1.97 -6.41
C ASP A 421 -32.07 -1.83 -5.53
N ILE A 422 -30.97 -1.29 -6.08
CA ILE A 422 -29.74 -0.98 -5.36
C ILE A 422 -29.81 0.48 -4.93
N LEU A 423 -29.66 0.72 -3.63
CA LEU A 423 -29.74 2.04 -3.02
C LEU A 423 -28.53 2.25 -2.12
N CYS A 424 -27.96 3.45 -2.09
CA CYS A 424 -27.13 3.83 -0.96
C CYS A 424 -28.00 4.21 0.26
N HIS A 425 -27.40 4.29 1.45
CA HIS A 425 -28.13 4.69 2.66
C HIS A 425 -28.85 6.05 2.49
N SER A 426 -28.19 7.03 1.87
CA SER A 426 -28.76 8.37 1.65
C SER A 426 -30.02 8.35 0.78
N GLU A 427 -30.03 7.52 -0.27
CA GLU A 427 -31.22 7.28 -1.10
C GLU A 427 -32.32 6.57 -0.30
N GLY A 428 -31.95 5.59 0.54
CA GLY A 428 -32.85 4.91 1.46
C GLY A 428 -33.52 5.88 2.45
N TYR A 429 -32.77 6.85 2.97
CA TYR A 429 -33.31 7.90 3.84
C TYR A 429 -34.29 8.80 3.09
N THR A 430 -33.92 9.23 1.88
CA THR A 430 -34.79 10.04 1.02
C THR A 430 -36.10 9.33 0.70
N LYS A 431 -36.07 7.99 0.59
CA LYS A 431 -37.27 7.14 0.41
C LYS A 431 -38.02 6.82 1.71
N GLY A 432 -37.55 7.28 2.87
CA GLY A 432 -38.18 7.06 4.17
C GLY A 432 -38.04 5.63 4.72
N ILE A 433 -37.10 4.84 4.20
CA ILE A 433 -36.90 3.44 4.59
C ILE A 433 -35.62 3.20 5.41
N ALA A 434 -34.77 4.22 5.55
CA ALA A 434 -33.55 4.22 6.37
C ALA A 434 -33.48 5.47 7.28
N SER A 435 -32.61 5.43 8.28
CA SER A 435 -32.29 6.56 9.15
C SER A 435 -31.53 7.67 8.42
N ASN A 436 -31.48 8.88 9.00
CA ASN A 436 -30.73 10.00 8.43
C ASN A 436 -29.21 9.81 8.64
N HIS A 437 -28.53 9.22 7.66
CA HIS A 437 -27.07 9.13 7.61
C HIS A 437 -26.56 9.26 6.16
N ALA A 438 -25.35 9.78 5.98
CA ALA A 438 -24.82 10.24 4.69
C ALA A 438 -23.85 9.25 4.02
N ASP A 439 -24.09 7.93 4.12
CA ASP A 439 -23.14 6.93 3.63
C ASP A 439 -22.85 7.02 2.12
N VAL A 440 -21.63 6.60 1.79
CA VAL A 440 -20.95 6.46 0.49
C VAL A 440 -20.70 7.75 -0.29
N MET A 441 -21.57 8.75 -0.22
CA MET A 441 -21.49 9.92 -1.11
C MET A 441 -20.21 10.76 -0.98
N HIS A 442 -19.39 10.57 0.05
CA HIS A 442 -18.11 11.26 0.24
C HIS A 442 -16.97 10.72 -0.64
N TRP A 443 -17.12 9.53 -1.22
CA TRP A 443 -16.11 8.89 -2.07
C TRP A 443 -16.22 9.21 -3.57
N TRP A 444 -17.44 9.40 -4.07
CA TRP A 444 -17.73 9.64 -5.49
C TRP A 444 -17.54 11.08 -6.02
N PRO A 445 -17.33 12.15 -5.21
CA PRO A 445 -17.12 13.50 -5.74
C PRO A 445 -15.67 13.80 -6.13
N TYR A 446 -14.74 12.86 -5.89
CA TYR A 446 -13.32 12.93 -6.24
C TYR A 446 -12.97 11.86 -7.27
#